data_AF-A0A0L8GG18-F1
#
_entry.id   AF-A0A0L8GG18-F1
#
_cell.length_a   1.000
_cell.length_b   1.000
_cell.length_c   1.000
_cell.angle_alpha   90.00
_cell.angle_beta   90.00
_cell.angle_gamma   90.00
#
_symmetry.space_group_name_H-M   'P 1'
#
loop_
_entity.id
_entity.type
_entity.pdbx_description
1 polymer ?
#
loop_
_entity_poly.entity_id
_entity_poly.type
_entity_poly.pdbx_seq_one_letter_code
_entity_poly.pdbx_strand_id
1 'polypeptide(L)' 'MSVVLRNSLRQSLLMAQKSAAPKANIISGPPRVKISKVEKFSLGALMVTLVCTPSGIILSNLKNYRKED' A
#
# COMPACT_ATOMS: atom_id res chain seq x y z
N MET A 1 -40.72 -25.33 9.88
CA MET A 1 -39.62 -25.15 8.92
C MET A 1 -39.15 -26.53 8.43
N SER A 2 -39.45 -26.87 7.17
CA SER A 2 -39.20 -28.22 6.60
C SER A 2 -37.71 -28.61 6.66
N VAL A 3 -37.43 -29.88 6.92
CA VAL A 3 -36.07 -30.47 6.91
C VAL A 3 -35.42 -30.28 5.54
N VAL A 4 -36.22 -30.35 4.47
CA VAL A 4 -35.77 -30.13 3.09
C VAL A 4 -35.24 -28.70 2.92
N LEU A 5 -35.97 -27.71 3.42
CA LEU A 5 -35.58 -26.29 3.33
C LEU A 5 -34.27 -26.02 4.09
N ARG A 6 -34.07 -26.67 5.25
CA ARG A 6 -32.81 -26.56 6.02
C ARG A 6 -31.63 -27.20 5.31
N ASN A 7 -31.83 -28.34 4.64
CA ASN A 7 -30.76 -28.99 3.88
C ASN A 7 -30.40 -28.20 2.60
N SER A 8 -31.39 -27.70 1.87
CA SER A 8 -31.15 -26.86 0.70
C SER A 8 -30.39 -25.58 1.06
N LEU A 9 -30.78 -24.90 2.15
CA LEU A 9 -30.06 -23.72 2.63
C LEU A 9 -28.61 -24.03 3.04
N ARG A 10 -28.37 -25.14 3.75
CA ARG A 10 -27.00 -25.58 4.10
C ARG A 10 -26.16 -25.84 2.85
N GLN A 11 -26.75 -26.49 1.85
CA GLN A 11 -26.05 -26.81 0.60
C GLN A 11 -25.75 -25.56 -0.23
N SER A 12 -26.70 -24.62 -0.32
CA SER A 12 -26.49 -23.32 -0.97
C SER A 12 -25.41 -22.49 -0.27
N LEU A 13 -25.36 -22.53 1.07
CA LEU A 13 -24.37 -21.79 1.87
C LEU A 13 -22.96 -22.39 1.71
N LEU A 14 -22.84 -23.72 1.66
CA LEU A 14 -21.58 -24.42 1.36
C LEU A 14 -21.09 -24.15 -0.08
N MET A 15 -21.99 -24.10 -1.05
CA MET A 15 -21.68 -23.74 -2.43
C MET A 15 -21.21 -22.28 -2.55
N ALA A 16 -21.88 -21.35 -1.86
CA ALA A 16 -21.50 -19.94 -1.81
C ALA A 16 -20.13 -19.74 -1.16
N GLN A 17 -19.81 -20.48 -0.08
CA GLN A 17 -18.51 -20.43 0.58
C GLN A 17 -17.38 -20.96 -0.33
N LYS A 18 -17.66 -21.94 -1.19
CA LYS A 18 -16.71 -22.48 -2.17
C LYS A 18 -16.48 -21.53 -3.36
N SER A 19 -17.42 -20.62 -3.61
CA SER A 19 -17.37 -19.61 -4.68
C SER A 19 -16.85 -18.24 -4.22
N ALA A 20 -16.51 -18.08 -2.93
CA ALA A 20 -15.67 -16.96 -2.49
C ALA A 20 -14.31 -17.13 -3.19
N ALA A 21 -14.06 -16.27 -4.16
CA ALA A 21 -12.94 -16.31 -5.09
C ALA A 21 -11.66 -16.85 -4.45
N PRO A 22 -10.91 -17.75 -5.13
CA PRO A 22 -9.61 -18.16 -4.63
C PRO A 22 -8.81 -16.89 -4.40
N LYS A 23 -8.45 -16.61 -3.14
CA LYS A 23 -7.50 -15.55 -2.80
C LYS A 23 -6.26 -15.86 -3.62
N ALA A 24 -6.07 -15.14 -4.72
CA ALA A 24 -4.92 -15.30 -5.59
C ALA A 24 -3.69 -15.07 -4.71
N ASN A 25 -2.95 -16.14 -4.44
CA ASN A 25 -1.74 -16.03 -3.67
C ASN A 25 -0.71 -15.38 -4.60
N ILE A 26 -0.37 -14.12 -4.35
CA ILE A 26 0.58 -13.39 -5.19
C ILE A 26 1.96 -13.97 -4.89
N ILE A 27 2.34 -14.98 -5.66
CA ILE A 27 3.69 -15.53 -5.66
C ILE A 27 4.51 -14.61 -6.57
N SER A 28 5.25 -13.69 -5.98
CA SER A 28 6.21 -12.88 -6.73
C SER A 28 7.40 -13.76 -7.14
N GLY A 29 7.66 -13.81 -8.44
CA GLY A 29 8.89 -14.41 -8.96
C GLY A 29 10.14 -13.63 -8.50
N PRO A 30 11.35 -14.20 -8.68
CA PRO A 30 12.58 -13.51 -8.35
C PRO A 30 12.68 -12.18 -9.13
N PRO A 31 13.20 -11.11 -8.51
CA PRO A 31 13.29 -9.80 -9.16
C PRO A 31 14.20 -9.89 -10.38
N ARG A 32 13.76 -9.32 -11.51
CA ARG A 32 14.55 -9.25 -12.75
C ARG A 32 15.85 -8.45 -12.59
N VAL A 33 15.84 -7.48 -11.67
CA VAL A 33 16.99 -6.64 -11.33
C VAL A 33 17.18 -6.67 -9.82
N LYS A 34 18.38 -7.04 -9.37
CA LYS A 34 18.71 -7.07 -7.95
C LYS A 34 19.13 -5.66 -7.52
N ILE A 35 18.27 -5.01 -6.75
CA ILE A 35 18.60 -3.72 -6.14
C ILE A 35 19.41 -3.98 -4.86
N SER A 36 20.64 -3.49 -4.84
CA SER A 36 21.54 -3.56 -3.69
C SER A 36 21.04 -2.70 -2.51
N LYS A 37 21.54 -2.98 -1.30
CA LYS A 37 21.18 -2.19 -0.11
C LYS A 37 21.56 -0.71 -0.26
N VAL A 38 22.67 -0.44 -0.95
CA VAL A 38 23.18 0.91 -1.20
C VAL A 38 22.24 1.69 -2.12
N GLU A 39 21.75 1.07 -3.19
CA GLU A 39 20.80 1.70 -4.11
C GLU A 39 19.44 2.00 -3.44
N LYS A 40 18.98 1.11 -2.54
CA LYS A 40 17.77 1.38 -1.76
C LYS A 40 17.96 2.57 -0.84
N PHE A 41 19.12 2.66 -0.19
CA PHE A 41 19.42 3.77 0.71
C PHE A 41 19.58 5.08 -0.06
N SER A 42 20.29 5.09 -1.19
CA SER A 42 20.48 6.29 -2.00
C SER A 42 19.16 6.80 -2.57
N LEU A 43 18.29 5.90 -3.04
CA LEU A 43 16.96 6.27 -3.51
C LEU A 43 16.10 6.84 -2.37
N GLY A 44 16.13 6.22 -1.19
CA GLY A 44 15.42 6.70 -0.02
C GLY A 44 15.90 8.09 0.43
N ALA A 45 17.22 8.29 0.51
CA ALA A 45 17.80 9.58 0.85
C ALA A 45 17.43 10.67 -0.17
N LEU A 46 17.46 10.34 -1.46
CA LEU A 46 17.09 11.26 -2.54
C LEU A 46 15.61 11.69 -2.47
N MET A 47 14.71 10.75 -2.15
CA MET A 47 13.29 11.08 -1.98
C MET A 47 13.06 12.00 -0.80
N VAL A 48 13.76 11.75 0.33
CA VAL A 48 13.65 12.61 1.52
C VAL A 48 14.21 14.00 1.26
N THR A 49 15.37 14.12 0.61
CA THR A 49 15.96 15.44 0.32
C THR A 49 15.10 16.24 -0.65
N LEU A 50 14.50 15.62 -1.67
CA LEU A 50 13.61 16.32 -2.60
C LEU A 50 12.39 16.94 -1.92
N VAL A 51 11.87 16.31 -0.86
CA VAL A 51 10.73 16.85 -0.11
C VAL A 51 11.18 17.84 0.96
N CYS A 52 12.19 17.48 1.77
CA CYS A 52 12.59 18.29 2.92
C CYS A 52 13.36 19.56 2.54
N THR A 53 14.12 19.55 1.44
CA THR A 53 14.93 20.71 1.03
C THR A 53 14.06 21.93 0.66
N PRO A 54 13.06 21.85 -0.23
CA PRO A 54 12.22 23.01 -0.54
C PRO A 54 11.43 23.48 0.68
N SER A 55 10.88 22.56 1.49
CA SER A 55 10.18 22.91 2.74
C SER A 55 11.11 23.62 3.73
N GLY A 56 12.35 23.16 3.88
CA GLY A 56 13.35 23.78 4.75
C GLY A 56 13.73 25.19 4.30
N ILE A 57 13.86 25.43 3.00
CA ILE A 57 14.14 26.76 2.43
C ILE A 57 12.98 27.73 2.68
N ILE A 58 11.74 27.27 2.51
CA ILE A 58 10.56 28.10 2.77
C ILE A 58 10.48 28.46 4.27
N LEU A 59 10.65 27.47 5.14
CA LEU A 59 10.61 27.66 6.59
C LEU A 59 11.73 28.59 7.09
N SER A 60 12.95 28.47 6.54
CA SER A 60 14.08 29.30 6.96
C SER A 60 13.91 30.77 6.55
N ASN A 61 13.16 31.04 5.48
CA ASN A 61 12.89 32.38 4.99
C ASN A 61 11.58 32.99 5.54
N LEU A 62 10.85 32.30 6.42
CA LEU A 62 9.60 32.81 7.02
C LEU A 62 9.75 34.19 7.67
N LYS A 63 10.89 34.48 8.29
CA LYS A 63 11.15 35.81 8.88
C LYS A 63 11.31 36.92 7.84
N ASN A 64 11.78 36.58 6.63
CA ASN A 64 11.89 37.53 5.52
C ASN A 64 10.52 37.77 4.87
N TYR A 65 9.68 36.73 4.78
CA TYR A 65 8.30 36.86 4.30
C TYR A 65 7.38 37.64 5.27
N ARG A 66 7.76 37.74 6.55
CA ARG A 66 6.97 38.43 7.58
C ARG A 66 7.26 39.93 7.69
N LYS A 67 8.25 40.48 6.98
CA LYS A 67 8.68 41.88 7.12
C LYS A 67 7.84 42.92 6.35
N GLU A 68 6.67 42.54 5.85
CA GLU A 68 5.77 43.44 5.10
C GLU A 68 4.56 43.91 5.93
N ASP A 69 4.73 44.15 7.24
CA ASP A 69 3.78 44.91 8.07
C ASP A 69 4.46 46.16 8.65
#